data_AF-A0A8H7N1F4-F1
#
_entry.id   AF-A0A8H7N1F4-F1
#
_cell.length_a   1.000
_cell.length_b   1.000
_cell.length_c   1.000
_cell.angle_alpha   90.00
_cell.angle_beta   90.00
_cell.angle_gamma   90.00
#
_symmetry.space_group_name_H-M   'P 1'
#
loop_
_entity.id
_entity.type
_entity.pdbx_description
1 polymer ?
#
loop_
_entity_poly.entity_id
_entity_poly.type
_entity_poly.pdbx_seq_one_letter_code
_entity_poly.pdbx_strand_id
1 'polypeptide(L)'
;MNLGTALRFLRDNEEPVVLWIDALCINQRNDAERSSQVAKMRGIYKTADQVIIFLGDDLSPRAGKSFRRDPGPCVRFTGHDSDEDLIRQYMRKWSSSLTTEQISAPDVFCLIAILSRKISCLKFPQEIPESRLGAIFEALRIMLTTRWWDRIWVVQEAVVAEHMVVRYGNASMPWKMLATVAIRYHGGVVSNLLDSVSSDDTKVLRLLSRVRDLDHFRQTWRAQSQKLDLLALLRQFCNRNSSDSRDKIFALLGLCDQSQTLNPDYSWNEVTVYVKYLIQMIQQKSHSLH
;
A
#
# COMPACT_ATOMS: atom_id res chain seq x y z
N MET A 1 7.29 7.30 -9.60
CA MET A 1 5.97 6.77 -10.00
C MET A 1 5.40 7.68 -11.07
N ASN A 2 5.07 7.13 -12.24
CA ASN A 2 4.48 7.88 -13.35
C ASN A 2 3.08 7.32 -13.61
N LEU A 3 2.05 8.17 -13.58
CA LEU A 3 0.66 7.80 -13.87
C LEU A 3 0.52 7.10 -15.23
N GLY A 4 1.24 7.57 -16.26
CA GLY A 4 1.20 6.96 -17.58
C GLY A 4 1.74 5.52 -17.61
N THR A 5 2.66 5.19 -16.70
CA THR A 5 3.07 3.80 -16.48
C THR A 5 1.91 3.01 -15.87
N ALA A 6 1.35 3.48 -14.76
CA ALA A 6 0.26 2.76 -14.08
C ALA A 6 -0.89 2.43 -15.06
N LEU A 7 -1.33 3.40 -15.86
CA LEU A 7 -2.37 3.20 -16.87
C LEU A 7 -2.05 2.09 -17.87
N ARG A 8 -0.78 1.93 -18.29
CA ARG A 8 -0.39 0.82 -19.19
C ARG A 8 -0.49 -0.54 -18.53
N PHE A 9 -0.13 -0.64 -17.25
CA PHE A 9 -0.25 -1.89 -16.47
C PHE A 9 -1.70 -2.20 -16.07
N LEU A 10 -2.58 -1.19 -16.03
CA LEU A 10 -3.99 -1.34 -15.69
C LEU A 10 -4.89 -1.55 -16.90
N ARG A 11 -4.41 -1.23 -18.10
CA ARG A 11 -5.16 -1.43 -19.34
C ARG A 11 -5.42 -2.92 -19.56
N ASP A 12 -6.67 -3.24 -19.83
CA ASP A 12 -7.07 -4.50 -20.43
C ASP A 12 -7.14 -4.34 -21.96
N ASN A 13 -6.68 -5.34 -22.71
CA ASN A 13 -6.62 -5.25 -24.18
C ASN A 13 -7.96 -5.63 -24.83
N GLU A 14 -8.87 -6.27 -24.09
CA GLU A 14 -10.16 -6.74 -24.59
C GLU A 14 -11.30 -5.82 -24.14
N GLU A 15 -11.26 -5.35 -22.88
CA GLU A 15 -12.38 -4.60 -22.30
C GLU A 15 -11.98 -3.20 -21.79
N PRO A 16 -12.86 -2.18 -21.91
CA PRO A 16 -12.65 -0.88 -21.29
C PRO A 16 -12.55 -0.96 -19.77
N VAL A 17 -11.49 -0.38 -19.20
CA VAL A 17 -11.31 -0.28 -17.74
C VAL A 17 -11.75 1.10 -17.27
N VAL A 18 -12.80 1.16 -16.44
CA VAL A 18 -13.26 2.41 -15.82
C VAL A 18 -12.39 2.69 -14.59
N LEU A 19 -11.67 3.81 -14.61
CA LEU A 19 -10.77 4.21 -13.53
C LEU A 19 -11.12 5.61 -13.02
N TRP A 20 -11.14 5.75 -11.69
CA TRP A 20 -11.09 7.05 -11.04
C TRP A 20 -9.67 7.31 -10.54
N ILE A 21 -9.08 8.43 -10.95
CA ILE A 21 -7.72 8.83 -10.58
C ILE A 21 -7.75 10.32 -10.27
N ASP A 22 -7.43 10.69 -9.03
CA ASP A 22 -7.45 12.08 -8.53
C ASP A 22 -6.76 13.10 -9.47
N ALA A 23 -5.60 12.74 -10.02
CA ALA A 23 -4.84 13.60 -10.92
C ALA A 23 -5.51 13.84 -12.29
N LEU A 24 -6.49 13.00 -12.68
CA LEU A 24 -7.23 13.13 -13.95
C LEU A 24 -8.68 13.56 -13.75
N CYS A 25 -9.32 13.08 -12.67
CA CYS A 25 -10.74 13.27 -12.41
C CYS A 25 -11.04 14.54 -11.59
N ILE A 26 -10.01 15.21 -11.05
CA ILE A 26 -10.17 16.45 -10.28
C ILE A 26 -9.42 17.56 -11.01
N ASN A 27 -10.11 18.67 -11.28
CA ASN A 27 -9.44 19.88 -11.74
C ASN A 27 -8.62 20.51 -10.61
N GLN A 28 -7.33 20.21 -10.58
CA GLN A 28 -6.41 20.70 -9.55
C GLN A 28 -6.22 22.23 -9.58
N ARG A 29 -6.70 22.93 -10.62
CA ARG A 29 -6.63 24.39 -10.75
C ARG A 29 -7.87 25.13 -10.25
N ASN A 30 -8.95 24.41 -9.93
CA ASN A 30 -10.18 24.97 -9.41
C ASN A 30 -10.35 24.55 -7.94
N ASP A 31 -10.01 25.44 -7.01
CA ASP A 31 -10.05 25.13 -5.57
C ASP A 31 -11.45 24.74 -5.08
N ALA A 32 -12.52 25.33 -5.63
CA ALA A 32 -13.89 24.99 -5.25
C ALA A 32 -14.25 23.56 -5.68
N GLU A 33 -13.91 23.19 -6.92
CA GLU A 33 -14.08 21.82 -7.41
C GLU A 33 -13.19 20.84 -6.63
N ARG A 34 -11.91 21.15 -6.46
CA ARG A 34 -10.95 20.33 -5.70
C ARG A 34 -11.47 20.07 -4.29
N SER A 35 -11.94 21.09 -3.59
CA SER A 35 -12.55 20.97 -2.25
C SER A 35 -13.75 20.02 -2.26
N SER A 36 -14.67 20.22 -3.21
CA SER A 36 -15.84 19.35 -3.37
C SER A 36 -15.48 17.89 -3.67
N GLN A 37 -14.50 17.66 -4.55
CA GLN A 37 -14.05 16.32 -4.93
C GLN A 37 -13.31 15.63 -3.78
N VAL A 38 -12.42 16.34 -3.08
CA VAL A 38 -11.71 15.79 -1.93
C VAL A 38 -12.66 15.41 -0.80
N ALA A 39 -13.72 16.19 -0.56
CA ALA A 39 -14.78 15.83 0.38
C ALA A 39 -15.47 14.49 0.00
N LYS A 40 -15.54 14.18 -1.31
CA LYS A 40 -16.15 12.94 -1.83
C LYS A 40 -15.19 11.74 -1.84
N MET A 41 -13.88 11.93 -1.73
CA MET A 41 -12.88 10.85 -1.86
C MET A 41 -13.13 9.67 -0.90
N ARG A 42 -13.61 9.94 0.32
CA ARG A 42 -14.02 8.88 1.25
C ARG A 42 -15.09 8.00 0.63
N GLY A 43 -16.15 8.60 0.09
CA GLY A 43 -17.24 7.89 -0.56
C GLY A 43 -16.73 7.09 -1.76
N ILE A 44 -15.93 7.72 -2.61
CA ILE A 44 -15.37 7.11 -3.82
C ILE A 44 -14.56 5.85 -3.49
N TYR A 45 -13.60 5.94 -2.56
CA TYR A 45 -12.82 4.77 -2.17
C TYR A 45 -13.68 3.72 -1.46
N LYS A 46 -14.69 4.13 -0.69
CA LYS A 46 -15.59 3.19 0.02
C LYS A 46 -16.41 2.35 -0.95
N THR A 47 -16.93 2.97 -2.00
CA THR A 47 -17.87 2.33 -2.95
C THR A 47 -17.18 1.82 -4.22
N ALA A 48 -15.87 1.98 -4.33
CA ALA A 48 -15.12 1.42 -5.46
C ALA A 48 -15.12 -0.11 -5.40
N ASP A 49 -15.39 -0.76 -6.53
CA ASP A 49 -15.33 -2.22 -6.67
C ASP A 49 -13.94 -2.76 -6.26
N GLN A 50 -12.90 -2.00 -6.56
CA GLN A 50 -11.53 -2.31 -6.19
C GLN A 50 -10.67 -1.05 -6.13
N VAL A 51 -9.85 -0.95 -5.08
CA VAL A 51 -8.80 0.07 -4.97
C VAL A 51 -7.44 -0.55 -5.26
N ILE A 52 -6.74 0.02 -6.24
CA ILE A 52 -5.45 -0.49 -6.70
C ILE A 52 -4.31 0.34 -6.11
N ILE A 53 -3.47 -0.31 -5.31
CA ILE A 53 -2.22 0.26 -4.84
C ILE A 53 -1.14 -0.04 -5.89
N PHE A 54 -0.79 0.94 -6.70
CA PHE A 54 0.28 0.81 -7.69
C PHE A 54 1.62 1.29 -7.12
N LEU A 55 2.53 0.36 -6.84
CA LEU A 55 3.82 0.66 -6.20
C LEU A 55 4.92 1.07 -7.20
N GLY A 56 4.72 0.84 -8.50
CA GLY A 56 5.70 1.16 -9.55
C GLY A 56 5.85 0.03 -10.56
N ASP A 57 6.75 0.24 -11.53
CA ASP A 57 7.00 -0.65 -12.67
C ASP A 57 8.35 -1.38 -12.64
N ASP A 58 9.25 -1.05 -11.72
CA ASP A 58 10.65 -1.51 -11.84
C ASP A 58 11.33 -1.77 -10.50
N LEU A 59 12.25 -2.75 -10.54
CA LEU A 59 13.25 -3.09 -9.53
C LEU A 59 14.65 -2.54 -9.90
N SER A 60 14.84 -2.00 -11.10
CA SER A 60 16.08 -1.40 -11.57
C SER A 60 16.27 0.03 -11.04
N PRO A 61 17.35 0.31 -10.29
CA PRO A 61 17.72 1.68 -9.91
C PRO A 61 18.19 2.54 -11.11
N ARG A 62 18.39 1.94 -12.30
CA ARG A 62 19.11 2.56 -13.43
C ARG A 62 18.30 2.70 -14.73
N ALA A 63 17.03 2.32 -14.77
CA ALA A 63 16.22 2.54 -15.98
C ALA A 63 15.69 3.97 -16.03
N GLY A 64 16.57 4.91 -16.37
CA GLY A 64 16.13 6.15 -16.99
C GLY A 64 15.29 5.82 -18.23
N LYS A 65 14.03 6.26 -18.24
CA LYS A 65 13.22 6.44 -19.45
C LYS A 65 12.99 5.20 -20.34
N SER A 66 12.71 4.01 -19.81
CA SER A 66 12.09 2.96 -20.65
C SER A 66 10.56 3.11 -20.69
N PHE A 67 10.08 4.18 -21.34
CA PHE A 67 8.65 4.47 -21.51
C PHE A 67 7.90 3.47 -22.45
N ARG A 68 8.56 2.42 -22.94
CA ARG A 68 8.12 1.67 -24.14
C ARG A 68 8.03 0.14 -24.04
N ARG A 69 8.22 -0.49 -22.87
CA ARG A 69 8.04 -1.95 -22.78
C ARG A 69 6.60 -2.27 -22.41
N ASP A 70 5.94 -3.05 -23.25
CA ASP A 70 4.73 -3.77 -22.87
C ASP A 70 5.06 -4.56 -21.58
N PRO A 71 4.30 -4.37 -20.49
CA PRO A 71 4.55 -5.09 -19.25
C PRO A 71 4.40 -6.60 -19.37
N GLY A 72 3.82 -7.10 -20.46
CA GLY A 72 3.48 -8.50 -20.62
C GLY A 72 2.30 -8.90 -19.72
N PRO A 73 1.96 -10.20 -19.68
CA PRO A 73 0.83 -10.67 -18.89
C PRO A 73 1.07 -10.43 -17.40
N CYS A 74 0.02 -9.95 -16.72
CA CYS A 74 0.06 -9.76 -15.28
C CYS A 74 0.02 -11.12 -14.57
N VAL A 75 1.08 -11.45 -13.82
CA VAL A 75 1.11 -12.61 -12.92
C VAL A 75 0.24 -12.30 -11.71
N ARG A 76 -0.84 -13.06 -11.50
CA ARG A 76 -1.80 -12.84 -10.42
C ARG A 76 -1.63 -13.91 -9.34
N PHE A 77 -1.24 -13.46 -8.15
CA PHE A 77 -1.31 -14.25 -6.94
C PHE A 77 -2.68 -14.04 -6.29
N THR A 78 -3.32 -15.12 -5.87
CA THR A 78 -4.66 -15.12 -5.28
C THR A 78 -4.61 -15.11 -3.75
N GLY A 79 -3.48 -15.53 -3.16
CA GLY A 79 -3.35 -15.78 -1.71
C GLY A 79 -4.00 -17.09 -1.26
N HIS A 80 -4.46 -17.92 -2.20
CA HIS A 80 -5.12 -19.21 -1.95
C HIS A 80 -4.29 -20.39 -2.47
N ASP A 81 -4.78 -21.61 -2.26
CA ASP A 81 -4.07 -22.85 -2.62
C ASP A 81 -3.86 -22.99 -4.14
N SER A 82 -4.66 -22.28 -4.94
CA SER A 82 -4.47 -22.16 -6.39
C SER A 82 -3.11 -21.56 -6.79
N ASP A 83 -2.41 -20.86 -5.89
CA ASP A 83 -1.08 -20.32 -6.17
C ASP A 83 0.03 -21.39 -6.06
N GLU A 84 -0.25 -22.62 -5.62
CA GLU A 84 0.79 -23.62 -5.32
C GLU A 84 1.67 -23.99 -6.52
N ASP A 85 1.08 -24.20 -7.69
CA ASP A 85 1.86 -24.54 -8.90
C ASP A 85 2.75 -23.38 -9.33
N LEU A 86 2.24 -22.15 -9.22
CA LEU A 86 2.99 -20.93 -9.49
C LEU A 86 4.16 -20.78 -8.51
N ILE A 87 3.92 -20.98 -7.21
CA ILE A 87 4.96 -20.94 -6.18
C ILE A 87 6.04 -22.01 -6.46
N ARG A 88 5.64 -23.24 -6.80
CA ARG A 88 6.59 -24.31 -7.15
C ARG A 88 7.42 -23.97 -8.38
N GLN A 89 6.83 -23.31 -9.38
CA GLN A 89 7.54 -22.85 -10.57
C GLN A 89 8.63 -21.83 -10.21
N TYR A 90 8.29 -20.81 -9.41
CA TYR A 90 9.27 -19.81 -8.96
C TYR A 90 10.34 -20.41 -8.04
N MET A 91 9.98 -21.32 -7.14
CA MET A 91 10.96 -22.05 -6.31
C MET A 91 11.98 -22.81 -7.17
N ARG A 92 11.54 -23.56 -8.19
CA ARG A 92 12.46 -24.23 -9.13
C ARG A 92 13.33 -23.24 -9.89
N LYS A 93 12.74 -22.11 -10.32
CA LYS A 93 13.49 -21.00 -10.95
C LYS A 93 14.57 -20.47 -10.01
N TRP A 94 14.29 -20.34 -8.73
CA TRP A 94 15.24 -19.82 -7.74
C TRP A 94 16.36 -20.82 -7.42
N SER A 95 16.07 -22.10 -7.33
CA SER A 95 17.07 -23.14 -7.08
C SER A 95 18.00 -23.40 -8.27
N SER A 96 17.61 -23.02 -9.50
CA SER A 96 18.41 -23.25 -10.70
C SER A 96 19.63 -22.32 -10.78
N SER A 97 20.82 -22.90 -10.66
CA SER A 97 22.12 -22.22 -10.81
C SER A 97 22.36 -21.66 -12.22
N LEU A 98 21.58 -22.07 -13.22
CA LEU A 98 21.72 -21.65 -14.62
C LEU A 98 21.05 -20.32 -14.95
N THR A 99 20.18 -19.83 -14.06
CA THR A 99 19.39 -18.63 -14.35
C THR A 99 20.18 -17.35 -14.08
N THR A 100 20.47 -16.58 -15.12
CA THR A 100 21.06 -15.24 -15.05
C THR A 100 20.01 -14.12 -15.05
N GLU A 101 18.73 -14.48 -14.94
CA GLU A 101 17.62 -13.53 -14.97
C GLU A 101 17.64 -12.59 -13.76
N GLN A 102 17.32 -11.31 -14.01
CA GLN A 102 17.13 -10.34 -12.95
C GLN A 102 15.85 -10.65 -12.15
N ILE A 103 15.88 -10.30 -10.87
CA ILE A 103 14.70 -10.39 -10.00
C ILE A 103 13.61 -9.47 -10.55
N SER A 104 12.41 -10.01 -10.64
CA SER A 104 11.20 -9.35 -11.15
C SER A 104 10.16 -9.20 -10.04
N ALA A 105 9.13 -8.38 -10.27
CA ALA A 105 8.07 -8.18 -9.28
C ALA A 105 7.33 -9.49 -8.89
N PRO A 106 7.05 -10.43 -9.81
CA PRO A 106 6.51 -11.74 -9.44
C PRO A 106 7.38 -12.54 -8.46
N ASP A 107 8.71 -12.39 -8.48
CA ASP A 107 9.59 -13.06 -7.52
C ASP A 107 9.34 -12.55 -6.10
N VAL A 108 9.19 -11.23 -5.94
CA VAL A 108 8.85 -10.61 -4.64
C VAL A 108 7.48 -11.08 -4.15
N PHE A 109 6.50 -11.18 -5.05
CA PHE A 109 5.15 -11.61 -4.69
C PHE A 109 5.10 -13.09 -4.34
N CYS A 110 5.91 -13.92 -5.01
CA CYS A 110 6.08 -15.32 -4.65
C CYS A 110 6.70 -15.47 -3.25
N LEU A 111 7.69 -14.66 -2.90
CA LEU A 111 8.26 -14.66 -1.53
C LEU A 111 7.15 -14.34 -0.51
N ILE A 112 6.38 -13.28 -0.76
CA ILE A 112 5.24 -12.91 0.10
C ILE A 112 4.23 -14.06 0.19
N ALA A 113 3.98 -14.76 -0.92
CA ALA A 113 3.08 -15.91 -0.95
C ALA A 113 3.55 -17.03 -0.02
N ILE A 114 4.81 -17.41 -0.14
CA ILE A 114 5.44 -18.43 0.71
C ILE A 114 5.35 -18.02 2.18
N LEU A 115 5.73 -16.78 2.51
CA LEU A 115 5.73 -16.28 3.90
C LEU A 115 4.33 -16.13 4.49
N SER A 116 3.31 -15.91 3.65
CA SER A 116 1.91 -15.76 4.09
C SER A 116 1.28 -17.09 4.50
N ARG A 117 1.80 -18.19 3.96
CA ARG A 117 1.25 -19.55 4.11
C ARG A 117 2.09 -20.39 5.07
N LYS A 118 1.50 -21.45 5.62
CA LYS A 118 2.24 -22.53 6.30
C LYS A 118 2.41 -23.66 5.29
N ILE A 119 3.35 -23.53 4.36
CA ILE A 119 3.56 -24.56 3.35
C ILE A 119 4.58 -25.56 3.86
N SER A 120 4.10 -26.61 4.53
CA SER A 120 4.96 -27.66 5.12
C SER A 120 5.77 -28.45 4.09
N CYS A 121 5.38 -28.40 2.80
CA CYS A 121 6.01 -29.18 1.73
C CYS A 121 7.11 -28.42 0.97
N LEU A 122 7.35 -27.15 1.28
CA LEU A 122 8.45 -26.39 0.66
C LEU A 122 9.68 -26.47 1.55
N LYS A 123 10.80 -26.95 0.98
CA LYS A 123 12.14 -26.87 1.59
C LYS A 123 12.72 -25.45 1.45
N PHE A 124 11.90 -24.48 1.81
CA PHE A 124 12.28 -23.07 1.85
C PHE A 124 12.81 -22.77 3.26
N PRO A 125 13.94 -22.06 3.40
CA PRO A 125 14.76 -21.45 2.34
C PRO A 125 15.95 -22.31 1.86
N GLN A 126 16.12 -23.55 2.34
CA GLN A 126 17.37 -24.32 2.25
C GLN A 126 17.83 -24.67 0.82
N GLU A 127 16.90 -24.82 -0.13
CA GLU A 127 17.24 -25.18 -1.52
C GLU A 127 17.53 -23.96 -2.43
N ILE A 128 17.61 -22.75 -1.88
CA ILE A 128 17.81 -21.53 -2.66
C ILE A 128 19.20 -20.93 -2.36
N PRO A 129 19.99 -20.56 -3.38
CA PRO A 129 21.26 -19.87 -3.17
C PRO A 129 21.10 -18.57 -2.38
N GLU A 130 21.97 -18.34 -1.40
CA GLU A 130 21.93 -17.16 -0.52
C GLU A 130 21.96 -15.85 -1.31
N SER A 131 22.81 -15.75 -2.33
CA SER A 131 22.90 -14.57 -3.21
C SER A 131 21.58 -14.24 -3.90
N ARG A 132 20.75 -15.26 -4.19
CA ARG A 132 19.44 -15.08 -4.79
C ARG A 132 18.41 -14.62 -3.77
N LEU A 133 18.40 -15.21 -2.58
CA LEU A 133 17.53 -14.77 -1.50
C LEU A 133 17.81 -13.31 -1.16
N GLY A 134 19.08 -12.92 -1.02
CA GLY A 134 19.47 -11.53 -0.79
C GLY A 134 18.95 -10.58 -1.87
N ALA A 135 19.05 -10.98 -3.15
CA ALA A 135 18.48 -10.18 -4.25
C ALA A 135 16.95 -10.04 -4.18
N ILE A 136 16.23 -11.08 -3.76
CA ILE A 136 14.77 -11.03 -3.58
C ILE A 136 14.39 -10.15 -2.38
N PHE A 137 15.13 -10.23 -1.27
CA PHE A 137 14.92 -9.36 -0.11
C PHE A 137 15.23 -7.89 -0.41
N GLU A 138 16.26 -7.62 -1.20
CA GLU A 138 16.56 -6.27 -1.68
C GLU A 138 15.43 -5.75 -2.60
N ALA A 139 14.90 -6.61 -3.47
CA ALA A 139 13.74 -6.28 -4.28
C ALA A 139 12.49 -5.97 -3.44
N LEU A 140 12.25 -6.74 -2.36
CA LEU A 140 11.21 -6.45 -1.38
C LEU A 140 11.46 -5.10 -0.68
N ARG A 141 12.71 -4.75 -0.37
CA ARG A 141 13.07 -3.46 0.23
C ARG A 141 12.71 -2.30 -0.69
N ILE A 142 13.04 -2.41 -1.97
CA ILE A 142 12.70 -1.39 -2.98
C ILE A 142 11.17 -1.21 -3.02
N MET A 143 10.40 -2.30 -3.08
CA MET A 143 8.94 -2.25 -3.09
C MET A 143 8.34 -1.57 -1.83
N LEU A 144 8.86 -1.91 -0.64
CA LEU A 144 8.40 -1.39 0.65
C LEU A 144 8.90 0.03 0.99
N THR A 145 9.82 0.57 0.19
CA THR A 145 10.36 1.95 0.32
C THR A 145 9.88 2.88 -0.79
N THR A 146 8.93 2.43 -1.61
CA THR A 146 8.29 3.28 -2.62
C THR A 146 7.54 4.45 -1.97
N ARG A 147 7.47 5.59 -2.68
CA ARG A 147 6.86 6.83 -2.17
C ARG A 147 5.39 6.69 -1.75
N TRP A 148 4.68 5.66 -2.21
CA TRP A 148 3.29 5.44 -1.82
C TRP A 148 3.20 5.34 -0.30
N TRP A 149 4.04 4.53 0.34
CA TRP A 149 4.01 4.25 1.79
C TRP A 149 4.07 5.50 2.67
N ASP A 150 4.75 6.54 2.19
CA ASP A 150 4.99 7.77 2.94
C ASP A 150 3.84 8.77 2.85
N ARG A 151 2.93 8.67 1.88
CA ARG A 151 1.88 9.68 1.68
C ARG A 151 0.82 9.59 2.80
N ILE A 152 0.33 10.75 3.24
CA ILE A 152 -0.78 10.83 4.20
C ILE A 152 -2.09 10.27 3.61
N TRP A 153 -2.34 10.51 2.32
CA TRP A 153 -3.52 10.02 1.60
C TRP A 153 -3.66 8.50 1.60
N VAL A 154 -2.56 7.75 1.77
CA VAL A 154 -2.60 6.29 1.93
C VAL A 154 -3.52 5.86 3.06
N VAL A 155 -3.61 6.64 4.14
CA VAL A 155 -4.45 6.26 5.27
C VAL A 155 -5.90 6.16 4.81
N GLN A 156 -6.43 7.18 4.14
CA GLN A 156 -7.81 7.16 3.65
C GLN A 156 -8.00 6.14 2.52
N GLU A 157 -7.08 6.10 1.55
CA GLU A 157 -7.10 5.14 0.43
C GLU A 157 -7.20 3.69 0.93
N ALA A 158 -6.34 3.32 1.87
CA ALA A 158 -6.20 1.96 2.35
C ALA A 158 -7.22 1.60 3.45
N VAL A 159 -7.68 2.54 4.28
CA VAL A 159 -8.59 2.22 5.38
C VAL A 159 -10.04 2.12 4.88
N VAL A 160 -10.40 2.95 3.92
CA VAL A 160 -11.79 3.10 3.48
C VAL A 160 -12.18 2.11 2.39
N ALA A 161 -11.24 1.68 1.53
CA ALA A 161 -11.49 0.71 0.46
C ALA A 161 -12.14 -0.59 0.94
N GLU A 162 -13.08 -1.20 0.22
CA GLU A 162 -13.56 -2.54 0.60
C GLU A 162 -12.61 -3.64 0.14
N HIS A 163 -12.30 -3.62 -1.16
CA HIS A 163 -11.38 -4.55 -1.80
C HIS A 163 -10.12 -3.82 -2.26
N MET A 164 -8.96 -4.40 -1.93
CA MET A 164 -7.66 -3.80 -2.25
C MET A 164 -6.73 -4.79 -2.92
N VAL A 165 -6.10 -4.33 -4.01
CA VAL A 165 -5.08 -5.08 -4.74
C VAL A 165 -3.79 -4.28 -4.79
N VAL A 166 -2.69 -4.92 -4.44
CA VAL A 166 -1.35 -4.38 -4.60
C VAL A 166 -0.83 -4.78 -5.98
N ARG A 167 -0.40 -3.80 -6.76
CA ARG A 167 0.27 -3.98 -8.05
C ARG A 167 1.67 -3.43 -8.00
N TYR A 168 2.61 -4.22 -8.51
CA TYR A 168 4.01 -3.84 -8.65
C TYR A 168 4.57 -4.53 -9.89
N GLY A 169 5.11 -3.76 -10.84
CA GLY A 169 5.44 -4.27 -12.15
C GLY A 169 4.26 -5.04 -12.75
N ASN A 170 4.58 -6.18 -13.37
CA ASN A 170 3.62 -7.09 -13.98
C ASN A 170 3.06 -8.13 -12.98
N ALA A 171 3.04 -7.81 -11.68
CA ALA A 171 2.49 -8.69 -10.65
C ALA A 171 1.35 -8.02 -9.88
N SER A 172 0.37 -8.83 -9.46
CA SER A 172 -0.73 -8.39 -8.61
C SER A 172 -1.01 -9.40 -7.48
N MET A 173 -1.33 -8.90 -6.29
CA MET A 173 -1.74 -9.71 -5.13
C MET A 173 -2.82 -8.98 -4.30
N PRO A 174 -3.72 -9.69 -3.60
CA PRO A 174 -4.62 -9.09 -2.63
C PRO A 174 -3.85 -8.46 -1.45
N TRP A 175 -4.35 -7.33 -0.94
CA TRP A 175 -3.78 -6.68 0.26
C TRP A 175 -3.68 -7.63 1.46
N LYS A 176 -4.70 -8.48 1.65
CA LYS A 176 -4.78 -9.46 2.75
C LYS A 176 -3.54 -10.36 2.81
N MET A 177 -2.96 -10.71 1.66
CA MET A 177 -1.78 -11.55 1.55
C MET A 177 -0.56 -10.87 2.17
N LEU A 178 -0.32 -9.60 1.80
CA LEU A 178 0.77 -8.78 2.36
C LEU A 178 0.56 -8.51 3.86
N ALA A 179 -0.68 -8.19 4.27
CA ALA A 179 -1.04 -7.99 5.68
C ALA A 179 -0.81 -9.26 6.52
N THR A 180 -1.11 -10.44 5.97
CA THR A 180 -0.89 -11.72 6.64
C THR A 180 0.59 -11.96 6.91
N VAL A 181 1.49 -11.66 5.95
CA VAL A 181 2.94 -11.76 6.19
C VAL A 181 3.37 -10.81 7.30
N ALA A 182 2.89 -9.57 7.28
CA ALA A 182 3.23 -8.58 8.29
C ALA A 182 2.82 -9.05 9.71
N ILE A 183 1.60 -9.58 9.87
CA ILE A 183 1.11 -10.11 11.15
C ILE A 183 1.94 -11.31 11.59
N ARG A 184 2.21 -12.27 10.69
CA ARG A 184 2.99 -13.48 11.01
C ARG A 184 4.44 -13.18 11.38
N TYR A 185 5.05 -12.18 10.74
CA TYR A 185 6.40 -11.73 11.06
C TYR A 185 6.47 -11.11 12.45
N HIS A 186 5.56 -10.19 12.76
CA HIS A 186 5.51 -9.57 14.10
C HIS A 186 5.05 -10.54 15.19
N GLY A 187 4.37 -11.63 14.84
CA GLY A 187 4.06 -12.75 15.74
C GLY A 187 5.19 -13.80 15.87
N GLY A 188 6.36 -13.58 15.25
CA GLY A 188 7.53 -14.47 15.35
C GLY A 188 7.52 -15.70 14.43
N VAL A 189 6.41 -16.01 13.77
CA VAL A 189 6.26 -17.22 12.93
C VAL A 189 7.18 -17.19 11.70
N VAL A 190 7.29 -16.04 11.05
CA VAL A 190 8.16 -15.89 9.86
C VAL A 190 9.64 -15.89 10.23
N SER A 191 10.00 -15.36 11.40
CA SER A 191 11.39 -15.37 11.87
C SER A 191 11.93 -16.79 11.93
N ASN A 192 11.16 -17.71 12.55
CA ASN A 192 11.55 -19.12 12.65
C ASN A 192 11.72 -19.81 11.28
N LEU A 193 10.92 -19.42 10.28
CA LEU A 193 11.06 -19.96 8.92
C LEU A 193 12.36 -19.48 8.25
N LEU A 194 12.85 -18.29 8.64
CA LEU A 194 14.00 -17.63 8.05
C LEU A 194 15.26 -17.73 8.92
N ASP A 195 15.29 -18.60 9.94
CA ASP A 195 16.42 -18.74 10.88
C ASP A 195 17.75 -19.08 10.18
N SER A 196 17.68 -19.70 8.99
CA SER A 196 18.85 -20.04 8.16
C SER A 196 19.24 -18.96 7.14
N VAL A 197 18.47 -17.87 7.05
CA VAL A 197 18.75 -16.73 6.15
C VAL A 197 19.56 -15.68 6.91
N SER A 198 20.47 -15.01 6.20
CA SER A 198 21.24 -13.88 6.73
C SER A 198 20.35 -12.87 7.48
N SER A 199 20.79 -12.49 8.68
CA SER A 199 20.13 -11.46 9.46
C SER A 199 20.09 -10.11 8.74
N ASP A 200 21.09 -9.83 7.89
CA ASP A 200 21.14 -8.58 7.13
C ASP A 200 20.03 -8.51 6.08
N ASP A 201 19.77 -9.61 5.37
CA ASP A 201 18.71 -9.68 4.37
C ASP A 201 17.32 -9.58 5.01
N THR A 202 17.11 -10.26 6.14
CA THR A 202 15.80 -10.30 6.81
C THR A 202 15.42 -9.00 7.52
N LYS A 203 16.37 -8.07 7.75
CA LYS A 203 16.09 -6.73 8.34
C LYS A 203 15.02 -5.95 7.58
N VAL A 204 14.90 -6.16 6.27
CA VAL A 204 13.87 -5.51 5.44
C VAL A 204 12.46 -5.80 5.95
N LEU A 205 12.22 -6.97 6.55
CA LEU A 205 10.90 -7.37 7.02
C LEU A 205 10.41 -6.49 8.18
N ARG A 206 11.30 -5.75 8.86
CA ARG A 206 10.90 -4.73 9.83
C ARG A 206 10.03 -3.64 9.20
N LEU A 207 10.19 -3.35 7.91
CA LEU A 207 9.35 -2.39 7.18
C LEU A 207 7.88 -2.84 7.09
N LEU A 208 7.59 -4.14 7.28
CA LEU A 208 6.23 -4.65 7.34
C LEU A 208 5.44 -4.16 8.56
N SER A 209 6.10 -3.53 9.56
CA SER A 209 5.38 -2.82 10.63
C SER A 209 4.41 -1.79 10.07
N ARG A 210 4.81 -1.08 9.01
CA ARG A 210 3.96 -0.08 8.33
C ARG A 210 2.70 -0.70 7.74
N VAL A 211 2.80 -1.93 7.22
CA VAL A 211 1.67 -2.70 6.70
C VAL A 211 0.77 -3.14 7.85
N ARG A 212 1.37 -3.76 8.88
CA ARG A 212 0.64 -4.24 10.07
C ARG A 212 -0.13 -3.12 10.74
N ASP A 213 0.51 -1.99 10.99
CA ASP A 213 -0.09 -0.87 11.73
C ASP A 213 -1.23 -0.24 10.92
N LEU A 214 -1.08 -0.14 9.60
CA LEU A 214 -2.15 0.33 8.70
C LEU A 214 -3.31 -0.66 8.63
N ASP A 215 -3.02 -1.96 8.52
CA ASP A 215 -4.05 -3.00 8.45
C ASP A 215 -4.80 -3.15 9.79
N HIS A 216 -4.09 -3.07 10.92
CA HIS A 216 -4.69 -3.07 12.25
C HIS A 216 -5.64 -1.89 12.41
N PHE A 217 -5.20 -0.68 12.05
CA PHE A 217 -6.04 0.51 12.08
C PHE A 217 -7.26 0.40 11.15
N ARG A 218 -7.08 -0.16 9.95
CA ARG A 218 -8.17 -0.44 9.02
C ARG A 218 -9.22 -1.35 9.65
N GLN A 219 -8.80 -2.45 10.29
CA GLN A 219 -9.70 -3.41 10.91
C GLN A 219 -10.50 -2.77 12.07
N THR A 220 -9.83 -2.03 12.97
CA THR A 220 -10.49 -1.38 14.12
C THR A 220 -11.44 -0.27 13.68
N TRP A 221 -11.07 0.52 12.68
CA TRP A 221 -11.92 1.57 12.12
C TRP A 221 -13.18 0.99 11.45
N ARG A 222 -13.04 -0.07 10.65
CA ARG A 222 -14.19 -0.71 9.97
C ARG A 222 -15.11 -1.44 10.93
N ALA A 223 -14.58 -2.02 12.00
CA ALA A 223 -15.37 -2.63 13.07
C ALA A 223 -16.13 -1.58 13.92
N GLN A 224 -15.97 -0.28 13.61
CA GLN A 224 -16.53 0.85 14.37
C GLN A 224 -16.22 0.79 15.86
N SER A 225 -15.13 0.10 16.23
CA SER A 225 -14.78 -0.14 17.62
C SER A 225 -14.20 1.11 18.29
N GLN A 226 -13.86 2.14 17.51
CA GLN A 226 -13.28 3.37 18.01
C GLN A 226 -13.79 4.58 17.22
N LYS A 227 -14.44 5.52 17.92
CA LYS A 227 -14.67 6.87 17.39
C LYS A 227 -13.40 7.68 17.63
N LEU A 228 -12.75 8.09 16.55
CA LEU A 228 -11.51 8.85 16.62
C LEU A 228 -11.75 10.31 16.27
N ASP A 229 -11.18 11.18 17.09
CA ASP A 229 -11.10 12.60 16.80
C ASP A 229 -9.90 12.89 15.87
N LEU A 230 -9.91 14.09 15.28
CA LEU A 230 -8.83 14.54 14.41
C LEU A 230 -7.46 14.55 15.11
N LEU A 231 -7.42 14.81 16.43
CA LEU A 231 -6.17 14.89 17.18
C LEU A 231 -5.49 13.53 17.28
N ALA A 232 -6.26 12.48 17.58
CA ALA A 232 -5.76 11.12 17.66
C ALA A 232 -5.21 10.67 16.30
N LEU A 233 -5.93 10.95 15.22
CA LEU A 233 -5.48 10.62 13.86
C LEU A 233 -4.20 11.38 13.47
N LEU A 234 -4.14 12.68 13.77
CA LEU A 234 -2.95 13.49 13.50
C LEU A 234 -1.73 12.97 14.28
N ARG A 235 -1.90 12.60 15.56
CA ARG A 235 -0.81 12.03 16.36
C ARG A 235 -0.36 10.67 15.83
N GLN A 236 -1.29 9.84 15.39
CA GLN A 236 -0.99 8.50 14.88
C GLN A 236 -0.27 8.55 13.52
N PHE A 237 -0.61 9.51 12.66
CA PHE A 237 -0.12 9.56 11.28
C PHE A 237 0.75 10.78 10.95
N CYS A 238 1.23 11.52 11.95
CA CYS A 238 2.02 12.75 11.79
C CYS A 238 3.26 12.57 10.91
N ASN A 239 3.90 11.40 10.98
CA ASN A 239 5.14 11.08 10.26
C ASN A 239 4.94 10.82 8.75
N ARG A 240 3.70 10.84 8.24
CA ARG A 240 3.42 10.66 6.81
C ARG A 240 3.49 11.98 6.06
N ASN A 241 4.09 12.00 4.88
CA ASN A 241 4.33 13.18 4.05
C ASN A 241 3.10 13.64 3.25
N SER A 242 3.07 14.93 2.93
CA SER A 242 2.15 15.54 1.98
C SER A 242 2.88 16.59 1.15
N SER A 243 2.46 16.80 -0.10
CA SER A 243 3.00 17.86 -0.95
C SER A 243 2.35 19.22 -0.62
N ASP A 244 1.06 19.20 -0.34
CA ASP A 244 0.30 20.32 0.21
C ASP A 244 0.24 20.15 1.73
N SER A 245 0.65 21.15 2.50
CA SER A 245 0.67 21.08 3.97
C SER A 245 -0.74 20.84 4.53
N ARG A 246 -1.78 21.40 3.88
CA ARG A 246 -3.19 21.27 4.28
C ARG A 246 -3.69 19.82 4.24
N ASP A 247 -3.11 18.98 3.39
CA ASP A 247 -3.47 17.56 3.24
C ASP A 247 -3.19 16.75 4.52
N LYS A 248 -2.30 17.22 5.40
CA LYS A 248 -2.10 16.62 6.73
C LYS A 248 -3.41 16.54 7.53
N ILE A 249 -4.28 17.51 7.34
CA ILE A 249 -5.61 17.57 7.96
C ILE A 249 -6.64 16.94 7.02
N PHE A 250 -6.71 17.40 5.76
CA PHE A 250 -7.78 17.03 4.84
C PHE A 250 -7.88 15.52 4.58
N ALA A 251 -6.75 14.81 4.51
CA ALA A 251 -6.71 13.36 4.30
C ALA A 251 -7.28 12.55 5.48
N LEU A 252 -7.42 13.16 6.67
CA LEU A 252 -7.89 12.48 7.88
C LEU A 252 -9.35 12.80 8.21
N LEU A 253 -9.92 13.87 7.64
CA LEU A 253 -11.31 14.28 7.92
C LEU A 253 -12.33 13.20 7.58
N GLY A 254 -12.09 12.47 6.48
CA GLY A 254 -12.95 11.35 6.09
C GLY A 254 -12.95 10.17 7.07
N LEU A 255 -12.01 10.13 8.02
CA LEU A 255 -11.86 9.06 9.00
C LEU A 255 -12.35 9.45 10.40
N CYS A 256 -12.57 10.75 10.65
CA CYS A 256 -13.14 11.26 11.88
C CYS A 256 -14.61 10.83 12.08
N ASP A 257 -15.08 10.92 13.33
CA ASP A 257 -16.50 10.72 13.65
C ASP A 257 -17.42 11.62 12.82
N GLN A 258 -18.52 11.06 12.31
CA GLN A 258 -19.46 11.72 11.38
C GLN A 258 -20.25 12.88 12.03
N SER A 259 -20.18 13.00 13.35
CA SER A 259 -20.67 14.17 14.10
C SER A 259 -19.89 15.45 13.79
N GLN A 260 -18.71 15.35 13.18
CA GLN A 260 -17.87 16.48 12.79
C GLN A 260 -18.16 16.88 11.33
N THR A 261 -18.89 17.98 11.13
CA THR A 261 -19.11 18.60 9.80
C THR A 261 -17.86 19.37 9.35
N LEU A 262 -16.76 18.65 9.15
CA LEU A 262 -15.51 19.20 8.68
C LEU A 262 -15.30 18.86 7.22
N ASN A 263 -15.28 19.90 6.38
CA ASN A 263 -15.05 19.76 4.94
C ASN A 263 -13.73 20.43 4.55
N PRO A 264 -12.96 19.79 3.65
CA PRO A 264 -11.77 20.41 3.09
C PRO A 264 -12.14 21.66 2.29
N ASP A 265 -11.32 22.70 2.41
CA ASP A 265 -11.47 23.94 1.64
C ASP A 265 -10.08 24.43 1.21
N TYR A 266 -9.78 24.22 -0.08
CA TYR A 266 -8.51 24.61 -0.71
C TYR A 266 -8.46 26.11 -1.05
N SER A 267 -9.55 26.86 -0.90
CA SER A 267 -9.48 28.33 -0.99
C SER A 267 -8.77 28.94 0.22
N TRP A 268 -8.69 28.21 1.34
CA TRP A 268 -8.01 28.68 2.54
C TRP A 268 -6.50 28.47 2.44
N ASN A 269 -5.74 29.45 2.93
CA ASN A 269 -4.30 29.28 3.13
C ASN A 269 -4.02 28.30 4.28
N GLU A 270 -2.77 27.84 4.35
CA GLU A 270 -2.29 26.90 5.36
C GLU A 270 -2.63 27.33 6.80
N VAL A 271 -2.28 28.56 7.17
CA VAL A 271 -2.48 29.07 8.54
C VAL A 271 -3.96 29.04 8.91
N THR A 272 -4.84 29.49 8.00
CA THR A 272 -6.28 29.49 8.22
C THR A 272 -6.82 28.08 8.46
N VAL A 273 -6.35 27.09 7.71
CA VAL A 273 -6.72 25.68 7.93
C VAL A 273 -6.29 25.26 9.33
N TYR A 274 -5.01 25.33 9.66
CA TYR A 274 -4.52 24.85 10.97
C TYR A 274 -5.21 25.54 12.16
N VAL A 275 -5.39 26.86 12.11
CA VAL A 275 -6.05 27.63 13.18
C VAL A 275 -7.51 27.22 13.35
N LYS A 276 -8.28 27.15 12.25
CA LYS A 276 -9.71 26.79 12.33
C LYS A 276 -9.91 25.38 12.89
N TYR A 277 -9.17 24.42 12.37
CA TYR A 277 -9.27 23.03 12.82
C TYR A 277 -8.82 22.88 14.28
N LEU A 278 -7.76 23.59 14.70
CA LEU A 278 -7.31 23.59 16.10
C LEU A 278 -8.37 24.16 17.04
N ILE A 279 -8.97 25.31 16.72
CA ILE A 279 -10.03 25.93 17.53
C ILE A 279 -11.19 24.96 17.70
N GLN A 280 -11.62 24.31 16.60
CA GLN A 280 -12.71 23.36 16.63
C GLN A 280 -12.39 22.12 17.48
N MET A 281 -11.16 21.62 17.43
CA MET A 281 -10.70 20.52 18.28
C MET A 281 -10.73 20.88 19.77
N ILE A 282 -10.36 22.11 20.12
CA ILE A 282 -10.42 22.62 21.51
C ILE A 282 -11.87 22.70 21.97
N GLN A 283 -12.75 23.29 21.15
CA GLN A 283 -14.17 23.43 21.46
C GLN A 283 -14.84 22.07 21.63
N GLN A 284 -14.53 21.08 20.80
CA GLN A 284 -15.11 19.74 20.94
C GLN A 284 -14.69 19.05 22.23
N LYS A 285 -13.43 19.20 22.64
CA LYS A 285 -12.93 18.62 23.89
C LYS A 285 -13.55 19.26 25.14
N SER A 286 -13.78 20.58 25.11
CA SER A 286 -14.43 21.26 26.23
C SER A 286 -15.89 20.78 26.43
N HIS A 287 -16.59 20.42 25.34
CA HIS A 287 -17.96 19.92 25.41
C HIS A 287 -18.04 18.44 25.81
N SER A 288 -17.01 17.62 25.56
CA SER A 288 -16.97 16.21 25.97
C SER A 288 -16.58 15.97 27.45
N LEU A 289 -16.15 17.02 28.15
CA LEU A 289 -15.74 16.98 29.57
C LEU A 289 -16.86 17.37 30.54
N HIS A 290 -18.07 17.64 30.02
CA HIS A 290 -19.30 17.91 30.77
C HIS A 290 -20.33 16.82 30.47
#